data_AF-A0AAW5AKD9-F1
#
_entry.id   AF-A0AAW5AKD9-F1
#
_cell.length_a   1.000
_cell.length_b   1.000
_cell.length_c   1.000
_cell.angle_alpha   90.00
_cell.angle_beta   90.00
_cell.angle_gamma   90.00
#
_symmetry.space_group_name_H-M   'P 1'
#
loop_
_entity.id
_entity.type
_entity.pdbx_description
1 polymer ?
#
loop_
_entity_poly.entity_id
_entity_poly.type
_entity_poly.pdbx_seq_one_letter_code
_entity_poly.pdbx_strand_id
1 'polypeptide(L)'
;MNNLMNINGHQAVIQYDPETEMLRGEFIGLNGGADFYADNVADLQKEGLISLQTFLDVCKEQGIEPYKHYSGRFNVRVSPQVHAAAAAAAAASNISLNEWVGRTLDRAAQMG
;
A
#
# COMPACT_ATOMS: atom_id res chain seq x y z
N MET A 1 14.72 6.26 4.69
CA MET A 1 13.68 7.07 5.38
C MET A 1 12.42 6.25 5.37
N ASN A 2 11.80 6.04 6.53
CA ASN A 2 10.53 5.32 6.67
C ASN A 2 9.45 6.35 7.02
N ASN A 3 8.43 6.49 6.17
CA ASN A 3 7.32 7.41 6.36
C ASN A 3 6.03 6.68 6.75
N LEU A 4 6.14 5.48 7.33
CA LEU A 4 5.01 4.70 7.82
C LEU A 4 4.73 5.01 9.29
N MET A 5 3.46 5.25 9.60
CA MET A 5 2.93 5.29 10.96
C MET A 5 2.01 4.10 11.18
N ASN A 6 2.18 3.39 12.31
CA ASN A 6 1.25 2.34 12.72
C ASN A 6 0.21 2.92 13.68
N ILE A 7 -1.07 2.83 13.30
CA ILE A 7 -2.21 3.28 14.10
C ILE A 7 -3.14 2.08 14.29
N ASN A 8 -3.20 1.57 15.52
CA ASN A 8 -4.04 0.42 15.89
C ASN A 8 -3.88 -0.80 14.96
N GLY A 9 -2.63 -1.13 14.58
CA GLY A 9 -2.32 -2.26 13.69
C GLY A 9 -2.44 -1.95 12.19
N HIS A 10 -2.82 -0.72 11.82
CA HIS A 10 -2.99 -0.29 10.44
C HIS A 10 -1.85 0.66 10.04
N GLN A 11 -1.27 0.44 8.85
CA GLN A 11 -0.18 1.28 8.37
C GLN A 11 -0.74 2.48 7.60
N ALA A 12 -0.22 3.67 7.87
CA ALA A 12 -0.49 4.88 7.11
C ALA A 12 0.82 5.47 6.57
N VAL A 13 0.80 5.92 5.31
CA VAL A 13 1.89 6.70 4.73
C VAL A 13 1.72 8.15 5.14
N ILE A 14 2.77 8.75 5.70
CA ILE A 14 2.79 10.15 6.10
C ILE A 14 3.55 10.97 5.06
N GLN A 15 2.95 12.07 4.61
CA GLN A 15 3.54 13.00 3.64
C GLN A 15 3.23 14.44 4.04
N TYR A 16 4.11 15.37 3.70
CA TYR A 16 3.79 16.79 3.79
C TYR A 16 2.96 17.20 2.57
N ASP A 17 1.83 17.85 2.82
CA ASP A 17 0.98 18.43 1.80
C ASP A 17 1.27 19.95 1.69
N PRO A 18 1.89 20.41 0.58
CA PRO A 18 2.26 21.81 0.43
C PRO A 18 1.08 22.75 0.17
N GLU A 19 -0.10 22.24 -0.23
CA GLU A 19 -1.27 23.10 -0.46
C GLU A 19 -1.94 23.49 0.85
N THR A 20 -1.91 22.59 1.83
CA THR A 20 -2.51 22.80 3.17
C THR A 20 -1.47 23.15 4.24
N GLU A 21 -0.18 23.02 3.93
CA GLU A 21 0.95 23.14 4.87
C GLU A 21 0.85 22.18 6.07
N MET A 22 0.21 21.02 5.88
CA MET A 22 -0.04 20.02 6.93
C MET A 22 0.63 18.69 6.61
N LEU A 23 0.79 17.84 7.63
CA LEU A 23 1.08 16.42 7.44
C LEU A 23 -0.22 15.71 7.07
N ARG A 24 -0.23 15.01 5.95
CA ARG A 24 -1.29 14.10 5.51
C ARG A 24 -0.89 12.65 5.84
N GLY A 25 -1.79 11.93 6.49
CA GLY A 25 -1.73 10.48 6.63
C GLY A 25 -2.75 9.81 5.72
N GLU A 26 -2.33 8.77 5.00
CA GLU A 26 -3.20 7.93 4.14
C GLU A 26 -3.01 6.46 4.52
N PHE A 27 -4.08 5.78 4.95
CA PHE A 27 -4.03 4.37 5.31
C PHE A 27 -3.81 3.45 4.10
N ILE A 28 -2.89 2.50 4.25
CA ILE A 28 -2.59 1.48 3.25
C ILE A 28 -3.51 0.29 3.47
N GLY A 29 -4.06 -0.25 2.38
CA GLY A 29 -4.80 -1.51 2.40
C GLY A 29 -6.28 -1.39 2.75
N LEU A 30 -6.78 -0.19 3.07
CA LEU A 30 -8.22 0.06 3.19
C LEU A 30 -8.87 0.23 1.82
N ASN A 31 -10.12 -0.22 1.65
CA ASN A 31 -10.83 -0.18 0.37
C ASN A 31 -11.45 1.20 0.02
N GLY A 32 -11.24 2.22 0.86
CA GLY A 32 -11.64 3.60 0.64
C GLY A 32 -10.68 4.58 1.32
N GLY A 33 -10.97 5.88 1.17
CA GLY A 33 -10.16 6.94 1.76
C GLY A 33 -10.45 7.10 3.24
N ALA A 34 -9.44 6.93 4.09
CA ALA A 34 -9.45 7.27 5.51
C ALA A 34 -8.28 8.22 5.79
N ASP A 35 -8.19 9.28 5.01
CA ASP A 35 -7.12 10.26 5.15
C ASP A 35 -7.32 11.10 6.40
N PHE A 36 -6.23 11.63 6.92
CA PHE A 36 -6.23 12.49 8.10
C PHE A 36 -5.10 13.51 8.00
N TYR A 37 -5.26 14.64 8.68
CA TYR A 37 -4.34 15.76 8.59
C TYR A 37 -4.05 16.35 9.96
N ALA A 38 -2.81 16.77 10.20
CA ALA A 38 -2.44 17.59 11.35
C ALA A 38 -1.17 18.40 11.06
N ASP A 39 -0.94 19.47 11.81
CA ASP A 39 0.28 20.28 11.74
C ASP A 39 1.42 19.73 12.63
N ASN A 40 1.12 18.74 13.49
CA ASN A 40 2.08 18.12 14.39
C ASN A 40 1.81 16.62 14.55
N VAL A 41 2.84 15.87 14.96
CA VAL A 41 2.80 14.40 15.03
C VAL A 41 1.81 13.86 16.06
N ALA A 42 1.63 14.55 17.19
CA ALA A 42 0.75 14.09 18.25
C ALA A 42 -0.73 14.14 17.81
N ASP A 43 -1.14 15.25 17.22
CA ASP A 43 -2.47 15.40 16.65
C ASP A 43 -2.66 14.51 15.42
N LEU A 44 -1.61 14.30 14.62
CA LEU A 44 -1.67 13.38 13.48
C LEU A 44 -2.07 11.96 13.90
N GLN A 45 -1.52 11.47 15.02
CA GLN A 45 -1.86 10.15 15.55
C GLN A 45 -3.32 10.09 16.05
N LYS A 46 -3.80 11.16 16.67
CA LYS A 46 -5.18 11.27 17.15
C LYS A 46 -6.18 11.33 16.00
N GLU A 47 -5.94 12.20 15.02
CA GLU A 47 -6.79 12.34 13.82
C GLU A 47 -6.80 11.04 13.01
N GLY A 48 -5.66 10.33 12.94
CA GLY A 48 -5.61 9.01 12.31
C GLY A 48 -6.45 7.94 13.04
N LEU A 49 -6.47 7.94 14.37
CA LEU A 49 -7.37 7.06 15.14
C LEU A 49 -8.85 7.36 14.86
N ILE A 50 -9.22 8.64 14.83
CA ILE A 50 -10.60 9.08 14.56
C ILE A 50 -11.01 8.71 13.14
N SER A 51 -10.17 9.00 12.15
CA SER A 51 -10.43 8.70 10.75
C SER A 51 -10.57 7.20 10.50
N LEU A 52 -9.68 6.39 11.08
CA LEU A 52 -9.76 4.93 11.00
C LEU A 52 -11.05 4.39 11.61
N GLN A 53 -11.40 4.84 12.82
CA GLN A 53 -12.60 4.37 13.50
C GLN A 53 -13.86 4.74 12.72
N THR A 54 -13.94 5.98 12.25
CA THR A 54 -15.06 6.47 11.43
C THR A 54 -15.21 5.63 10.15
N PHE A 55 -14.11 5.34 9.47
CA PHE A 55 -14.11 4.51 8.28
C PHE A 55 -14.62 3.09 8.57
N LEU A 56 -14.12 2.44 9.62
CA LEU A 56 -14.53 1.08 9.98
C LEU A 56 -16.01 1.01 10.39
N ASP A 57 -16.51 2.03 11.07
CA ASP A 57 -17.92 2.13 11.45
C ASP A 57 -18.82 2.28 10.22
N VAL A 58 -18.45 3.14 9.26
CA VAL A 58 -19.16 3.28 7.99
C VAL A 58 -19.17 1.96 7.20
N CYS A 59 -18.03 1.27 7.12
CA CYS A 59 -17.94 -0.04 6.47
C CYS A 59 -18.90 -1.05 7.12
N LYS A 60 -18.93 -1.08 8.46
CA LYS A 60 -19.83 -1.97 9.22
C LYS A 60 -21.30 -1.64 9.00
N GLU A 61 -21.67 -0.36 9.04
CA GLU A 61 -23.05 0.11 8.81
C GLU A 61 -23.56 -0.23 7.41
N GLN A 62 -22.68 -0.15 6.41
CA GLN A 62 -23.03 -0.40 5.02
C GLN A 62 -22.83 -1.86 4.58
N GLY A 63 -22.28 -2.72 5.44
CA GLY A 63 -21.94 -4.11 5.08
C GLY A 63 -20.84 -4.21 4.03
N ILE A 64 -19.90 -3.25 4.03
CA ILE A 64 -18.77 -3.19 3.10
C ILE A 64 -17.53 -3.76 3.79
N GLU A 65 -16.78 -4.61 3.09
CA GLU A 65 -15.47 -5.10 3.56
C GLU A 65 -14.45 -3.96 3.62
N PRO A 66 -13.89 -3.60 4.79
CA PRO A 66 -13.07 -2.39 4.94
C PRO A 66 -11.70 -2.47 4.24
N TYR A 67 -11.27 -3.66 3.81
CA TYR A 67 -9.94 -3.89 3.26
C TYR A 67 -9.95 -4.14 1.76
N LYS A 68 -8.89 -3.70 1.08
CA LYS A 68 -8.65 -4.01 -0.33
C LYS A 68 -8.56 -5.52 -0.50
N HIS A 69 -9.28 -6.03 -1.50
CA HIS A 69 -9.12 -7.39 -1.95
C HIS A 69 -7.93 -7.49 -2.91
N TYR A 70 -6.89 -8.23 -2.51
CA TYR A 70 -5.71 -8.47 -3.35
C TYR A 70 -5.88 -9.78 -4.13
N SER A 71 -6.38 -9.68 -5.37
CA SER A 71 -6.69 -10.85 -6.21
C SER A 71 -5.47 -11.68 -6.68
N GLY A 72 -4.25 -11.20 -6.43
CA GLY A 72 -3.01 -11.78 -6.97
C GLY A 72 -2.79 -11.55 -8.48
N ARG A 73 -3.77 -10.98 -9.19
CA ARG A 73 -3.59 -10.60 -10.61
C ARG A 73 -2.83 -9.28 -10.70
N PHE A 74 -1.63 -9.32 -11.27
CA PHE A 74 -0.74 -8.18 -11.38
C PHE A 74 -0.39 -7.89 -12.84
N ASN A 75 -1.20 -7.05 -13.50
CA ASN A 75 -1.00 -6.68 -14.90
C ASN A 75 -0.03 -5.51 -15.01
N VAL A 76 1.19 -5.76 -15.48
CA VAL A 76 2.24 -4.73 -15.63
C VAL A 76 2.67 -4.55 -17.08
N ARG A 77 3.03 -3.32 -17.44
CA ARG A 77 3.74 -3.01 -18.68
C ARG A 77 5.19 -2.69 -18.33
N VAL A 78 6.11 -3.36 -19.02
CA VAL A 78 7.55 -3.12 -18.93
C VAL A 78 8.12 -2.87 -20.31
N SER A 79 9.34 -2.32 -20.39
CA SER A 79 9.99 -2.14 -21.69
C SER A 79 10.28 -3.50 -22.35
N PRO A 80 10.35 -3.56 -23.70
CA PRO A 80 10.71 -4.79 -24.41
C PRO A 80 12.03 -5.40 -23.92
N GLN A 81 13.00 -4.55 -23.54
CA GLN A 81 14.29 -4.98 -23.03
C GLN A 81 14.17 -5.69 -21.68
N VAL A 82 13.36 -5.15 -20.75
CA VAL A 82 13.10 -5.78 -19.45
C VAL A 82 12.34 -7.09 -19.62
N HIS A 83 11.35 -7.12 -20.53
CA HIS A 83 10.59 -8.35 -20.81
C HIS A 83 11.50 -9.46 -21.35
N ALA A 84 12.38 -9.15 -22.30
CA ALA A 84 13.33 -10.11 -22.86
C ALA A 84 14.29 -10.66 -21.79
N ALA A 85 14.82 -9.79 -20.93
CA ALA A 85 15.70 -10.19 -19.84
C ALA A 85 15.00 -11.11 -18.82
N ALA A 86 13.77 -10.77 -18.43
CA ALA A 86 12.97 -11.58 -17.51
C ALA A 86 12.62 -12.96 -18.12
N ALA A 87 12.26 -13.01 -19.41
CA ALA A 87 11.99 -14.26 -20.11
C ALA A 87 13.22 -15.18 -20.18
N ALA A 88 14.39 -14.63 -20.46
CA ALA A 88 15.65 -15.38 -20.45
C ALA A 88 15.99 -15.91 -19.05
N ALA A 89 15.80 -15.10 -18.01
CA ALA A 89 16.05 -15.50 -16.62
C ALA A 89 15.09 -16.60 -16.14
N ALA A 90 13.82 -16.52 -16.52
CA ALA A 90 12.83 -17.55 -16.25
C ALA A 90 13.19 -18.89 -16.93
N ALA A 91 13.56 -18.85 -18.21
CA ALA A 91 13.99 -20.02 -18.97
C ALA A 91 15.25 -20.66 -18.38
N ALA A 92 16.26 -19.87 -18.01
CA ALA A 92 17.48 -20.36 -17.35
C ALA A 92 17.20 -21.03 -15.99
N SER A 93 16.10 -20.64 -15.33
CA SER A 93 15.65 -21.20 -14.05
C SER A 93 14.65 -22.35 -14.21
N ASN A 94 14.31 -22.74 -15.45
CA ASN A 94 13.31 -23.76 -15.79
C ASN A 94 11.92 -23.52 -15.14
N ILE A 95 11.47 -22.27 -15.10
CA ILE A 95 10.16 -21.86 -14.60
C ILE A 95 9.44 -20.94 -15.58
N SER A 96 8.13 -20.75 -15.39
CA SER A 96 7.35 -19.80 -16.20
C SER A 96 7.75 -18.35 -15.91
N LEU A 97 7.54 -17.45 -16.88
CA LEU A 97 7.78 -16.01 -16.68
C LEU A 97 6.99 -15.45 -15.49
N ASN A 98 5.70 -15.84 -15.36
CA ASN A 98 4.86 -15.38 -14.26
C ASN A 98 5.38 -15.85 -12.89
N GLU A 99 5.86 -17.09 -12.81
CA GLU A 99 6.46 -17.62 -11.58
C GLU A 99 7.77 -16.90 -11.24
N TRP A 100 8.62 -16.64 -12.23
CA TRP A 100 9.86 -15.89 -12.03
C TRP A 100 9.58 -14.46 -11.54
N VAL A 101 8.61 -13.77 -12.13
CA VAL A 101 8.17 -12.44 -11.70
C VAL A 101 7.62 -12.49 -10.27
N GLY A 102 6.74 -13.44 -9.96
CA GLY A 102 6.18 -13.62 -8.61
C GLY A 102 7.26 -13.78 -7.54
N ARG A 103 8.22 -14.71 -7.75
CA ARG A 103 9.35 -14.91 -6.82
C ARG A 103 10.21 -13.67 -6.66
N THR A 104 10.42 -12.92 -7.75
CA THR A 104 11.21 -11.68 -7.71
C THR A 104 10.50 -10.61 -6.87
N LEU A 105 9.18 -10.46 -7.03
CA LEU A 105 8.36 -9.55 -6.24
C LEU A 105 8.33 -9.96 -4.76
N ASP A 106 8.13 -11.24 -4.46
CA ASP A 106 8.13 -11.75 -3.07
C ASP A 106 9.43 -11.44 -2.35
N ARG A 107 10.57 -11.70 -3.02
CA ARG A 107 11.89 -11.40 -2.46
C ARG A 107 12.09 -9.90 -2.22
N ALA A 108 11.68 -9.06 -3.17
CA ALA A 108 11.83 -7.62 -3.06
C ALA A 108 10.94 -7.04 -1.95
N ALA A 109 9.71 -7.57 -1.78
CA ALA A 109 8.76 -7.12 -0.78
C ALA A 109 9.13 -7.55 0.66
N GLN A 110 9.85 -8.66 0.83
CA GLN A 110 10.30 -9.16 2.15
C GLN A 110 11.59 -8.49 2.67
N MET A 111 12.26 -7.66 1.86
CA MET A 111 13.49 -6.95 2.25
C MET A 111 13.24 -5.55 2.83
N GLY A 112 12.00 -5.24 3.23
CA GLY A 112 11.59 -3.95 3.83
C GLY A 112 11.36 -4.04 5.34
#